data_AF-A0A2W4NZN3-F1
#
_entry.id   AF-A0A2W4NZN3-F1
#
_cell.length_a   1.000
_cell.length_b   1.000
_cell.length_c   1.000
_cell.angle_alpha   90.00
_cell.angle_beta   90.00
_cell.angle_gamma   90.00
#
_symmetry.space_group_name_H-M   'P 1'
#
loop_
_entity.id
_entity.type
_entity.pdbx_description
1 polymer ?
#
loop_
_entity_poly.entity_id
_entity_poly.type
_entity_poly.pdbx_seq_one_letter_code
_entity_poly.pdbx_strand_id
1 'polypeptide(L)'
;MSLYTLDAQDRVPLLKSRVAIQVEESVDIELLAVMSSSSPENIVARLANDNSAYIAKVNGTPAAFGWKARGSTFIGELNHRLILPYRHRYLWNFRTMEAFRGLGIYPALLQQIIALEKSLADRFWIIHAPENSASLRGIQKAGFQYVGRLYNKGTQTIIEATESAVENKQFLEDMDIQIKSDEPVSCWNCSSPYLKKRSDTCCCATHSKPCVGNNLTQLMEYSRHALQLA
;
A
#
# COMPACT_ATOMS: atom_id res chain seq x y z
N MET A 1 4.80 -3.10 6.67
CA MET A 1 3.69 -3.20 5.68
C MET A 1 3.84 -4.52 4.93
N SER A 2 2.86 -4.94 4.13
CA SER A 2 2.97 -6.20 3.38
C SER A 2 2.77 -5.97 1.89
N LEU A 3 3.68 -6.49 1.08
CA LEU A 3 3.68 -6.39 -0.38
C LEU A 3 2.97 -7.62 -0.99
N TYR A 4 2.17 -7.36 -2.01
CA TYR A 4 1.47 -8.36 -2.78
C TYR A 4 1.65 -8.10 -4.28
N THR A 5 1.59 -9.18 -5.06
CA THR A 5 1.71 -9.14 -6.52
C THR A 5 0.61 -9.96 -7.20
N LEU A 6 0.34 -9.65 -8.46
CA LEU A 6 -0.50 -10.44 -9.35
C LEU A 6 0.05 -10.34 -10.77
N ASP A 7 0.23 -11.47 -11.46
CA ASP A 7 0.51 -11.46 -12.89
C ASP A 7 -0.76 -11.09 -13.67
N ALA A 8 -0.65 -10.25 -14.70
CA ALA A 8 -1.80 -9.85 -15.50
C ALA A 8 -2.49 -11.01 -16.22
N GLN A 9 -1.77 -12.12 -16.44
CA GLN A 9 -2.30 -13.33 -17.07
C GLN A 9 -2.82 -14.36 -16.07
N ASP A 10 -2.62 -14.15 -14.77
CA ASP A 10 -3.11 -15.07 -13.75
C ASP A 10 -4.65 -15.11 -13.76
N ARG A 11 -5.18 -16.31 -13.56
CA ARG A 11 -6.62 -16.49 -13.34
C ARG A 11 -6.99 -15.93 -11.99
N VAL A 12 -7.74 -14.85 -11.99
CA VAL A 12 -8.29 -14.27 -10.76
C VAL A 12 -9.49 -15.06 -10.26
N PRO A 13 -9.69 -15.21 -8.93
CA PRO A 13 -10.86 -15.90 -8.38
C PRO A 13 -12.18 -15.24 -8.79
N LEU A 14 -13.22 -16.03 -9.04
CA LEU A 14 -14.55 -15.49 -9.29
C LEU A 14 -15.07 -14.77 -8.03
N LEU A 15 -15.33 -13.47 -8.14
CA LEU A 15 -15.93 -12.70 -7.07
C LEU A 15 -17.45 -12.77 -7.11
N LYS A 16 -18.05 -13.14 -5.98
CA LYS A 16 -19.47 -12.91 -5.72
C LYS A 16 -19.65 -11.50 -5.15
N SER A 17 -19.67 -10.49 -6.01
CA SER A 17 -20.07 -9.14 -5.60
C SER A 17 -21.55 -9.15 -5.23
N ARG A 18 -21.92 -8.43 -4.15
CA ARG A 18 -23.32 -8.29 -3.74
C ARG A 18 -24.07 -7.24 -4.57
N VAL A 19 -23.32 -6.40 -5.28
CA VAL A 19 -23.83 -5.31 -6.11
C VAL A 19 -23.06 -5.27 -7.43
N ALA A 20 -23.74 -4.89 -8.50
CA ALA A 20 -23.08 -4.56 -9.76
C ALA A 20 -22.31 -3.24 -9.60
N ILE A 21 -21.11 -3.17 -10.17
CA ILE A 21 -20.32 -1.95 -10.22
C ILE A 21 -19.96 -1.63 -11.67
N GLN A 22 -19.90 -0.33 -11.98
CA GLN A 22 -19.28 0.19 -13.19
C GLN A 22 -17.96 0.82 -12.80
N VAL A 23 -16.88 0.50 -13.51
CA VAL A 23 -15.55 1.03 -13.22
C VAL A 23 -15.08 1.83 -14.42
N GLU A 24 -14.60 3.04 -14.16
CA GLU A 24 -14.05 3.94 -15.16
C GLU A 24 -12.84 4.68 -14.61
N GLU A 25 -11.92 5.05 -15.50
CA GLU A 25 -10.88 6.02 -15.18
C GLU A 25 -11.52 7.41 -15.03
N SER A 26 -11.03 8.20 -14.07
CA SER A 26 -11.57 9.51 -13.76
C SER A 26 -10.45 10.56 -13.69
N VAL A 27 -10.73 11.71 -14.28
CA VAL A 27 -9.92 12.94 -14.20
C VAL A 27 -10.69 14.07 -13.52
N ASP A 28 -11.85 13.76 -12.92
CA ASP A 28 -12.68 14.72 -12.20
C ASP A 28 -12.00 15.09 -10.87
N ILE A 29 -11.31 16.24 -10.89
CA ILE A 29 -10.48 16.69 -9.78
C ILE A 29 -11.29 16.87 -8.50
N GLU A 30 -12.47 17.49 -8.59
CA GLU A 30 -13.31 17.79 -7.44
C GLU A 30 -13.88 16.52 -6.82
N LEU A 31 -14.38 15.60 -7.66
CA LEU A 31 -14.87 14.31 -7.18
C LEU A 31 -13.75 13.53 -6.47
N LEU A 32 -12.57 13.45 -7.08
CA LEU A 32 -11.42 12.73 -6.51
C LEU A 32 -10.92 13.37 -5.22
N ALA A 33 -10.92 14.71 -5.13
CA ALA A 33 -10.57 15.46 -3.93
C ALA A 33 -11.51 15.09 -2.77
N VAL A 34 -12.83 15.14 -3.02
CA VAL A 34 -13.86 14.77 -2.04
C VAL A 34 -13.72 13.30 -1.60
N MET A 35 -13.66 12.36 -2.55
CA MET A 35 -13.60 10.93 -2.22
C MET A 35 -12.32 10.57 -1.43
N SER A 36 -11.19 11.16 -1.82
CA SER A 36 -9.90 10.90 -1.18
C SER A 36 -9.62 11.73 0.06
N SER A 37 -10.49 12.70 0.38
CA SER A 37 -10.26 13.67 1.45
C SER A 37 -8.90 14.39 1.28
N SER A 38 -8.61 14.78 0.05
CA SER A 38 -7.38 15.46 -0.37
C SER A 38 -7.72 16.81 -1.01
N SER A 39 -6.73 17.71 -1.11
CA SER A 39 -6.93 18.97 -1.83
C SER A 39 -6.92 18.76 -3.36
N PRO A 40 -7.61 19.61 -4.14
CA PRO A 40 -7.56 19.61 -5.61
C PRO A 40 -6.13 19.67 -6.16
N GLU A 41 -5.24 20.45 -5.55
CA GLU A 41 -3.84 20.60 -5.98
C GLU A 41 -3.08 19.28 -5.90
N ASN A 42 -3.32 18.51 -4.83
CA ASN A 42 -2.73 17.18 -4.68
C ASN A 42 -3.28 16.19 -5.73
N ILE A 43 -4.54 16.33 -6.14
CA ILE A 43 -5.12 15.51 -7.21
C ILE A 43 -4.46 15.84 -8.55
N VAL A 44 -4.35 17.13 -8.89
CA VAL A 44 -3.66 17.61 -10.08
C VAL A 44 -2.21 17.11 -10.10
N ALA A 45 -1.50 17.22 -8.99
CA ALA A 45 -0.13 16.75 -8.89
C ALA A 45 -0.01 15.24 -9.14
N ARG A 46 -0.95 14.42 -8.66
CA ARG A 46 -0.94 12.98 -8.94
C ARG A 46 -1.16 12.67 -10.41
N LEU A 47 -2.16 13.30 -11.03
CA LEU A 47 -2.47 13.14 -12.45
C LEU A 47 -1.29 13.56 -13.34
N ALA A 48 -0.62 14.67 -12.99
CA ALA A 48 0.57 15.15 -13.69
C ALA A 48 1.80 14.22 -13.53
N ASN A 49 1.82 13.37 -12.50
CA ASN A 49 2.88 12.39 -12.23
C ASN A 49 2.50 10.98 -12.70
N ASP A 50 1.81 10.85 -13.84
CA ASP A 50 1.51 9.57 -14.48
C ASP A 50 0.68 8.60 -13.61
N ASN A 51 -0.11 9.15 -12.67
CA ASN A 51 -1.08 8.37 -11.91
C ASN A 51 -2.46 8.47 -12.56
N SER A 52 -3.12 7.34 -12.75
CA SER A 52 -4.53 7.25 -13.14
C SER A 52 -5.39 6.98 -11.91
N ALA A 53 -6.53 7.64 -11.78
CA ALA A 53 -7.55 7.31 -10.79
C ALA A 53 -8.67 6.50 -11.41
N TYR A 54 -9.17 5.50 -10.69
CA TYR A 54 -10.35 4.74 -11.08
C TYR A 54 -11.43 4.91 -10.03
N ILE A 55 -12.67 5.06 -10.50
CA ILE A 55 -13.85 5.10 -9.64
C ILE A 55 -14.75 3.91 -9.94
N ALA A 56 -15.26 3.28 -8.88
CA ALA A 56 -16.35 2.33 -8.96
C ALA A 56 -17.66 3.03 -8.63
N LYS A 57 -18.66 2.92 -9.52
CA LYS A 57 -20.01 3.43 -9.34
C LYS A 57 -20.99 2.28 -9.07
N VAL A 58 -21.90 2.47 -8.12
CA VAL A 58 -23.08 1.62 -7.89
C VAL A 58 -24.30 2.43 -8.29
N ASN A 59 -25.05 1.97 -9.29
CA ASN A 59 -26.21 2.70 -9.83
C ASN A 59 -25.90 4.18 -10.14
N GLY A 60 -24.77 4.44 -10.80
CA GLY A 60 -24.29 5.79 -11.13
C GLY A 60 -23.66 6.57 -9.99
N THR A 61 -23.78 6.13 -8.73
CA THR A 61 -23.22 6.82 -7.56
C THR A 61 -21.78 6.38 -7.28
N PRO A 62 -20.80 7.29 -7.17
CA PRO A 62 -19.43 6.95 -6.78
C PRO A 62 -19.36 6.25 -5.41
N ALA A 63 -18.92 5.00 -5.41
CA ALA A 63 -18.95 4.10 -4.25
C ALA A 63 -17.55 3.73 -3.75
N ALA A 64 -16.56 3.68 -4.63
CA ALA A 64 -15.17 3.49 -4.25
C ALA A 64 -14.24 4.16 -5.27
N PHE A 65 -12.99 4.40 -4.87
CA PHE A 65 -11.93 4.81 -5.79
C PHE A 65 -10.61 4.15 -5.43
N GLY A 66 -9.65 4.24 -6.34
CA GLY A 66 -8.24 3.94 -6.10
C GLY A 66 -7.34 4.48 -7.20
N TRP A 67 -6.04 4.42 -6.96
CA TRP A 67 -5.03 4.96 -7.85
C TRP A 67 -4.14 3.87 -8.43
N LYS A 68 -3.66 4.11 -9.64
CA LYS A 68 -2.67 3.30 -10.35
C LYS A 68 -1.51 4.22 -10.72
N ALA A 69 -0.30 3.88 -10.28
CA ALA A 69 0.93 4.54 -10.71
C ALA A 69 1.61 3.77 -11.85
N ARG A 70 2.29 4.52 -12.73
CA ARG A 70 3.22 4.03 -13.75
C ARG A 70 4.60 4.63 -13.52
N GLY A 71 5.65 3.86 -13.78
CA GLY A 71 7.04 4.34 -13.78
C GLY A 71 7.63 4.55 -12.39
N SER A 72 7.07 5.44 -11.56
CA SER A 72 7.51 5.56 -10.17
C SER A 72 6.42 6.10 -9.25
N THR A 73 6.55 5.80 -7.96
CA THR A 73 5.74 6.43 -6.90
C THR A 73 6.54 6.55 -5.61
N PHE A 74 6.06 7.36 -4.67
CA PHE A 74 6.65 7.49 -3.35
C PHE A 74 5.75 6.89 -2.29
N ILE A 75 6.28 5.96 -1.50
CA ILE A 75 5.61 5.33 -0.36
C ILE A 75 6.12 6.05 0.90
N GLY A 76 5.35 7.02 1.38
CA GLY A 76 5.76 7.89 2.49
C GLY A 76 5.99 7.14 3.80
N GLU A 77 5.25 6.05 4.04
CA GLU A 77 5.39 5.18 5.19
C GLU A 77 6.73 4.45 5.25
N LEU A 78 7.34 4.22 4.08
CA LEU A 78 8.65 3.58 3.93
C LEU A 78 9.74 4.59 3.58
N ASN A 79 9.41 5.89 3.44
CA ASN A 79 10.34 6.87 2.87
C ASN A 79 11.04 6.35 1.60
N HIS A 80 10.29 5.62 0.77
CA HIS A 80 10.83 4.83 -0.33
C HIS A 80 10.28 5.30 -1.67
N ARG A 81 11.15 5.50 -2.66
CA ARG A 81 10.73 5.72 -4.04
C ARG A 81 10.71 4.38 -4.76
N LEU A 82 9.50 3.90 -5.05
CA LEU A 82 9.31 2.69 -5.82
C LEU A 82 9.48 3.01 -7.31
N ILE A 83 10.52 2.47 -7.95
CA ILE A 83 10.72 2.55 -9.40
C ILE A 83 10.13 1.27 -10.00
N LEU A 84 9.08 1.41 -10.81
CA LEU A 84 8.37 0.27 -11.37
C LEU A 84 9.03 -0.20 -12.67
N PRO A 85 9.28 -1.52 -12.82
CA PRO A 85 9.69 -2.08 -14.09
C PRO A 85 8.72 -1.72 -15.22
N TYR A 86 9.20 -1.76 -16.45
CA TYR A 86 8.36 -1.52 -17.62
C TYR A 86 7.15 -2.46 -17.60
N ARG A 87 5.96 -1.94 -17.94
CA ARG A 87 4.68 -2.67 -17.91
C ARG A 87 4.24 -3.18 -16.52
N HIS A 88 4.87 -2.74 -15.43
CA HIS A 88 4.34 -2.97 -14.09
C HIS A 88 3.44 -1.81 -13.66
N ARG A 89 2.50 -2.08 -12.74
CA ARG A 89 1.61 -1.08 -12.15
C ARG A 89 1.66 -1.18 -10.65
N TYR A 90 1.58 -0.04 -9.97
CA TYR A 90 1.37 -0.01 -8.52
C TYR A 90 -0.02 0.52 -8.21
N LEU A 91 -0.81 -0.28 -7.51
CA LEU A 91 -2.17 0.05 -7.10
C LEU A 91 -2.13 0.58 -5.67
N TRP A 92 -2.66 1.77 -5.44
CA TRP A 92 -2.55 2.45 -4.15
C TRP A 92 -3.74 3.34 -3.79
N ASN A 93 -3.79 3.72 -2.51
CA ASN A 93 -4.78 4.65 -1.94
C ASN A 93 -6.23 4.34 -2.34
N PHE A 94 -6.67 3.11 -2.06
CA PHE A 94 -8.05 2.69 -2.27
C PHE A 94 -8.94 3.05 -1.10
N ARG A 95 -10.17 3.47 -1.39
CA ARG A 95 -11.20 3.68 -0.38
C ARG A 95 -12.57 3.31 -0.92
N THR A 96 -13.33 2.58 -0.11
CA THR A 96 -14.77 2.42 -0.31
C THR A 96 -15.51 3.38 0.62
N MET A 97 -16.43 4.16 0.04
CA MET A 97 -17.29 5.09 0.76
C MET A 97 -18.09 4.34 1.81
N GLU A 98 -18.35 4.97 2.96
CA GLU A 98 -18.88 4.31 4.15
C GLU A 98 -20.20 3.57 3.89
N ALA A 99 -21.13 4.22 3.18
CA ALA A 99 -22.42 3.65 2.81
C ALA A 99 -22.35 2.38 1.93
N PHE A 100 -21.19 2.11 1.32
CA PHE A 100 -21.00 1.01 0.37
C PHE A 100 -20.04 -0.07 0.87
N ARG A 101 -19.58 0.02 2.12
CA ARG A 101 -18.67 -0.98 2.72
C ARG A 101 -19.37 -2.33 2.90
N GLY A 102 -18.59 -3.40 2.91
CA GLY A 102 -19.10 -4.77 3.11
C GLY A 102 -19.80 -5.39 1.90
N LEU A 103 -19.94 -4.67 0.78
CA LEU A 103 -20.62 -5.14 -0.43
C LEU A 103 -19.70 -5.88 -1.42
N GLY A 104 -18.39 -5.99 -1.12
CA GLY A 104 -17.41 -6.62 -2.01
C GLY A 104 -16.89 -5.71 -3.13
N ILE A 105 -17.14 -4.40 -3.06
CA ILE A 105 -16.75 -3.44 -4.11
C ILE A 105 -15.25 -3.32 -4.26
N TYR A 106 -14.48 -3.27 -3.16
CA TYR A 106 -13.02 -3.12 -3.22
C TYR A 106 -12.31 -4.23 -4.03
N PRO A 107 -12.49 -5.54 -3.73
CA PRO A 107 -11.87 -6.58 -4.55
C PRO A 107 -12.39 -6.58 -6.00
N ALA A 108 -13.67 -6.23 -6.22
CA ALA A 108 -14.23 -6.13 -7.57
C ALA A 108 -13.62 -4.97 -8.37
N LEU A 109 -13.39 -3.82 -7.74
CA LEU A 109 -12.69 -2.69 -8.33
C LEU A 109 -11.27 -3.08 -8.74
N LEU A 110 -10.52 -3.78 -7.87
CA LEU A 110 -9.19 -4.29 -8.22
C LEU A 110 -9.22 -5.17 -9.48
N GLN A 111 -10.11 -6.18 -9.52
CA GLN A 111 -10.22 -7.07 -10.68
C GLN A 111 -10.61 -6.34 -11.96
N GLN A 112 -11.49 -5.34 -11.89
CA GLN A 112 -11.87 -4.55 -13.06
C GLN A 112 -10.70 -3.68 -13.55
N ILE A 113 -9.92 -3.07 -12.66
CA ILE A 113 -8.70 -2.34 -13.04
C ILE A 113 -7.71 -3.29 -13.74
N ILE A 114 -7.49 -4.48 -13.19
CA ILE A 114 -6.63 -5.51 -13.81
C ILE A 114 -7.14 -5.87 -15.21
N ALA A 115 -8.44 -6.12 -15.35
CA ALA A 115 -9.04 -6.46 -16.63
C ALA A 115 -8.91 -5.35 -17.69
N LEU A 116 -9.03 -4.08 -17.29
CA LEU A 116 -8.84 -2.92 -18.16
C LEU A 116 -7.37 -2.74 -18.57
N GLU A 117 -6.43 -3.06 -17.68
CA GLU A 117 -5.00 -2.82 -17.89
C GLU A 117 -4.23 -4.03 -18.45
N LYS A 118 -4.83 -5.22 -18.52
CA LYS A 118 -4.13 -6.49 -18.84
C LYS A 118 -3.38 -6.52 -20.18
N SER A 119 -3.75 -5.67 -21.15
CA SER A 119 -3.03 -5.57 -22.43
C SER A 119 -1.80 -4.65 -22.32
N LEU A 120 -1.79 -3.74 -21.36
CA LEU A 120 -0.78 -2.69 -21.16
C LEU A 120 0.16 -3.00 -20.00
N ALA A 121 -0.18 -3.95 -19.13
CA ALA A 121 0.56 -4.32 -17.95
C ALA A 121 0.78 -5.83 -17.88
N ASP A 122 1.94 -6.22 -17.36
CA ASP A 122 2.30 -7.63 -17.14
C ASP A 122 2.16 -8.00 -15.65
N ARG A 123 2.28 -7.03 -14.74
CA ARG A 123 2.23 -7.29 -13.30
C ARG A 123 1.70 -6.11 -12.51
N PHE A 124 0.98 -6.42 -11.43
CA PHE A 124 0.40 -5.44 -10.51
C PHE A 124 0.96 -5.64 -9.11
N TRP A 125 1.35 -4.55 -8.47
CA TRP A 125 1.85 -4.52 -7.09
C TRP A 125 0.89 -3.73 -6.21
N ILE A 126 0.70 -4.17 -4.97
CA ILE A 126 -0.09 -3.44 -3.98
C ILE A 126 0.48 -3.69 -2.59
N ILE A 127 0.42 -2.66 -1.74
CA ILE A 127 0.83 -2.75 -0.34
C ILE A 127 -0.37 -2.42 0.53
N HIS A 128 -0.47 -3.10 1.69
CA HIS A 128 -1.35 -2.65 2.76
C HIS A 128 -0.59 -2.44 4.08
N ALA A 129 -1.15 -1.57 4.92
CA ALA A 129 -0.69 -1.38 6.29
C ALA A 129 -1.15 -2.57 7.18
N PRO A 130 -0.35 -3.01 8.18
CA PRO A 130 -0.64 -4.18 9.00
C PRO A 130 -2.01 -4.17 9.70
N GLU A 131 -2.46 -3.00 10.15
CA GLU A 131 -3.72 -2.77 10.84
C GLU A 131 -4.95 -2.89 9.91
N ASN A 132 -4.74 -2.82 8.60
CA ASN A 132 -5.83 -2.80 7.62
C ASN A 132 -6.23 -4.21 7.19
N SER A 133 -6.80 -4.97 8.13
CA SER A 133 -7.26 -6.34 7.87
C SER A 133 -8.35 -6.41 6.78
N ALA A 134 -9.12 -5.34 6.60
CA ALA A 134 -10.12 -5.24 5.53
C ALA A 134 -9.48 -5.15 4.15
N SER A 135 -8.42 -4.35 3.99
CA SER A 135 -7.65 -4.27 2.75
C SER A 135 -6.95 -5.59 2.45
N LEU A 136 -6.31 -6.22 3.43
CA LEU A 136 -5.72 -7.57 3.29
C LEU A 136 -6.73 -8.56 2.69
N ARG A 137 -7.92 -8.68 3.29
CA ARG A 137 -8.96 -9.59 2.79
C ARG A 137 -9.43 -9.23 1.38
N GLY A 138 -9.49 -7.94 1.05
CA GLY A 138 -9.84 -7.48 -0.30
C GLY A 138 -8.78 -7.82 -1.33
N ILE A 139 -7.51 -7.58 -1.03
CA ILE A 139 -6.35 -7.89 -1.88
C ILE A 139 -6.32 -9.38 -2.19
N GLN A 140 -6.42 -10.23 -1.17
CA GLN A 140 -6.45 -11.69 -1.33
C GLN A 140 -7.65 -12.16 -2.16
N LYS A 141 -8.85 -11.61 -1.91
CA LYS A 141 -10.05 -11.95 -2.70
C LYS A 141 -9.91 -11.55 -4.17
N ALA A 142 -9.22 -10.46 -4.46
CA ALA A 142 -8.96 -10.03 -5.83
C ALA A 142 -7.96 -10.95 -6.57
N GLY A 143 -7.24 -11.81 -5.86
CA GLY A 143 -6.32 -12.81 -6.42
C GLY A 143 -4.84 -12.52 -6.17
N PHE A 144 -4.51 -11.39 -5.54
CA PHE A 144 -3.13 -11.02 -5.25
C PHE A 144 -2.46 -11.99 -4.28
N GLN A 145 -1.22 -12.34 -4.59
CA GLN A 145 -0.38 -13.26 -3.83
C GLN A 145 0.57 -12.50 -2.92
N TYR A 146 0.84 -13.07 -1.75
CA TYR A 146 1.74 -12.48 -0.76
C TYR A 146 3.20 -12.62 -1.21
N VAL A 147 3.90 -11.49 -1.26
CA VAL A 147 5.33 -11.46 -1.60
C VAL A 147 6.17 -11.43 -0.33
N GLY A 148 5.79 -10.62 0.65
CA GLY A 148 6.55 -10.53 1.89
C GLY A 148 6.27 -9.26 2.67
N ARG A 149 6.78 -9.23 3.89
CA ARG A 149 6.68 -8.06 4.78
C ARG A 149 7.80 -7.06 4.48
N LEU A 150 7.40 -5.83 4.23
CA LEU A 150 8.27 -4.67 4.03
C LEU A 150 8.56 -3.95 5.34
N TYR A 151 9.83 -3.58 5.52
CA TYR A 151 10.35 -2.80 6.64
C TYR A 151 11.61 -2.03 6.22
N ASN A 152 11.96 -1.00 6.98
CA ASN A 152 13.15 -0.20 6.72
C ASN A 152 14.29 -0.57 7.67
N LYS A 153 15.52 -0.50 7.17
CA LYS A 153 16.76 -0.50 7.97
C LYS A 153 17.63 0.66 7.50
N GLY A 154 17.56 1.78 8.22
CA GLY A 154 18.15 3.05 7.77
C GLY A 154 17.39 3.60 6.56
N THR A 155 18.11 3.89 5.48
CA THR A 155 17.53 4.39 4.20
C THR A 155 17.09 3.26 3.27
N GLN A 156 17.30 2.00 3.66
CA GLN A 156 17.06 0.86 2.79
C GLN A 156 15.72 0.20 3.10
N THR A 157 14.94 -0.04 2.04
CA THR A 157 13.73 -0.86 2.09
C THR A 157 14.10 -2.33 1.94
N ILE A 158 13.61 -3.14 2.87
CA ILE A 158 13.89 -4.57 2.94
C ILE A 158 12.58 -5.34 2.91
N ILE A 159 12.59 -6.50 2.26
CA ILE A 159 11.54 -7.51 2.30
C ILE A 159 12.08 -8.81 2.89
N GLU A 160 11.23 -9.50 3.65
CA GLU A 160 11.55 -10.84 4.17
C GLU A 160 11.75 -11.84 3.02
N ALA A 161 12.64 -12.82 3.23
CA ALA A 161 12.96 -13.86 2.25
C ALA A 161 11.89 -14.97 2.19
N THR A 162 10.71 -14.66 1.66
CA THR A 162 9.72 -15.69 1.28
C THR A 162 10.10 -16.36 -0.04
N GLU A 163 9.49 -17.51 -0.35
CA GLU A 163 9.58 -18.13 -1.68
C GLU A 163 9.18 -17.15 -2.79
N SER A 164 8.02 -16.48 -2.64
CA SER A 164 7.53 -15.50 -3.62
C SER A 164 8.46 -14.29 -3.76
N ALA A 165 9.11 -13.85 -2.68
CA ALA A 165 10.12 -12.80 -2.76
C ALA A 165 11.31 -13.25 -3.60
N VAL A 166 11.80 -14.48 -3.40
CA VAL A 166 12.91 -15.04 -4.19
C VAL A 166 12.53 -15.20 -5.66
N GLU A 167 11.32 -15.67 -5.97
CA GLU A 167 10.79 -15.76 -7.35
C GLU A 167 10.72 -14.40 -8.04
N ASN A 168 10.39 -13.35 -7.29
CA ASN A 168 10.27 -11.99 -7.80
C ASN A 168 11.54 -11.14 -7.60
N LYS A 169 12.68 -11.77 -7.30
CA LYS A 169 13.92 -11.08 -6.89
C LYS A 169 14.34 -9.97 -7.84
N GLN A 170 14.37 -10.22 -9.14
CA GLN A 170 14.79 -9.22 -10.12
C GLN A 170 13.90 -7.97 -10.07
N PHE A 171 12.58 -8.15 -10.01
CA PHE A 171 11.66 -7.02 -9.92
C PHE A 171 11.79 -6.26 -8.60
N LEU A 172 12.07 -6.96 -7.50
CA LEU A 172 12.32 -6.33 -6.21
C LEU A 172 13.61 -5.51 -6.24
N GLU A 173 14.68 -6.01 -6.86
CA GLU A 173 15.93 -5.27 -7.07
C GLU A 173 15.72 -4.03 -7.94
N ASP A 174 14.96 -4.14 -9.04
CA ASP A 174 14.61 -3.00 -9.90
C ASP A 174 13.78 -1.93 -9.14
N MET A 175 12.99 -2.37 -8.16
CA MET A 175 12.21 -1.52 -7.26
C MET A 175 13.02 -0.99 -6.07
N ASP A 176 14.32 -1.25 -6.01
CA ASP A 176 15.23 -0.94 -4.90
C ASP A 176 14.76 -1.52 -3.55
N ILE A 177 14.28 -2.77 -3.57
CA ILE A 177 13.85 -3.55 -2.41
C ILE A 177 14.79 -4.74 -2.25
N GLN A 178 15.52 -4.79 -1.13
CA GLN A 178 16.42 -5.90 -0.86
C GLN A 178 15.74 -7.04 -0.13
N ILE A 179 15.99 -8.27 -0.56
CA ILE A 179 15.57 -9.48 0.16
C ILE A 179 16.59 -9.78 1.24
N LYS A 180 16.15 -9.92 2.50
CA LYS A 180 17.02 -10.43 3.58
C LYS A 180 16.31 -11.53 4.38
N SER A 181 17.08 -12.55 4.73
CA SER A 181 16.64 -13.70 5.54
C SER A 181 16.64 -13.41 7.04
N ASP A 182 17.24 -12.31 7.48
CA ASP A 182 17.21 -11.89 8.88
C ASP A 182 15.75 -11.63 9.30
N GLU A 183 15.23 -12.39 10.27
CA GLU A 183 13.87 -12.19 10.79
C GLU A 183 13.69 -10.74 11.28
N PRO A 184 12.80 -9.95 10.67
CA PRO A 184 12.53 -8.62 11.16
C PRO A 184 11.72 -8.69 12.45
N VAL A 185 12.16 -7.97 13.48
CA VAL A 185 11.35 -7.69 14.68
C VAL A 185 11.22 -6.18 14.83
N SER A 186 10.43 -5.57 13.95
CA SER A 186 9.97 -4.19 14.15
C SER A 186 8.46 -4.22 14.17
N CYS A 187 7.85 -4.06 15.35
CA CYS A 187 6.43 -3.77 15.39
C CYS A 187 6.21 -2.33 14.90
N TRP A 188 5.09 -2.08 14.23
CA TRP A 188 4.72 -0.77 13.69
C TRP A 188 4.69 0.33 14.77
N ASN A 189 4.41 -0.04 16.03
CA ASN A 189 4.48 0.85 17.20
C ASN A 189 5.90 1.43 17.44
N CYS A 190 6.95 0.68 17.10
CA CYS A 190 8.33 1.13 17.27
C CYS A 190 8.85 1.90 16.05
N SER A 191 8.47 1.51 14.83
CA SER A 191 9.07 2.06 13.60
C SER A 191 8.28 3.17 12.89
N SER A 192 6.99 3.38 13.15
CA SER A 192 6.20 4.38 12.41
C SER A 192 6.37 5.80 12.97
N PRO A 193 6.81 6.79 12.16
CA PRO A 193 6.88 8.20 12.58
C PRO A 193 5.51 8.88 12.64
N TYR A 194 4.46 8.25 12.10
CA TYR A 194 3.12 8.85 11.98
C TYR A 194 2.13 8.38 13.05
N LEU A 195 2.56 7.54 13.99
CA LEU A 195 1.73 7.06 15.09
C LEU A 195 1.52 8.20 16.12
N LYS A 196 0.32 8.80 16.12
CA LYS A 196 -0.03 9.91 17.04
C LYS A 196 -0.09 9.51 18.52
N LYS A 197 -0.35 8.23 18.80
CA LYS A 197 -0.35 7.65 20.16
C LYS A 197 0.33 6.29 20.11
N ARG A 198 1.51 6.19 20.72
CA ARG A 198 2.25 4.93 20.85
C ARG A 198 1.78 4.18 22.09
N SER A 199 1.77 2.86 22.05
CA SER A 199 1.64 2.05 23.26
C SER A 199 2.93 2.17 24.07
N ASP A 200 2.81 2.33 25.39
CA ASP A 200 3.94 2.39 26.33
C ASP A 200 4.68 1.04 26.42
N THR A 201 4.04 -0.04 25.97
CA THR A 201 4.63 -1.37 25.88
C THR A 201 5.09 -1.67 24.45
N CYS A 202 6.39 -1.98 24.31
CA CYS A 202 6.96 -2.47 23.07
C CYS A 202 6.40 -3.88 22.77
N CYS A 203 5.69 -4.04 21.66
CA CYS A 203 5.13 -5.33 21.25
C CYS A 203 6.21 -6.43 21.10
N CYS A 204 7.46 -6.04 20.86
CA CYS A 204 8.61 -6.94 20.77
C CYS A 204 9.03 -7.50 22.14
N ALA A 205 8.83 -6.74 23.23
CA ALA A 205 9.13 -7.18 24.59
C ALA A 205 8.17 -8.28 25.06
N THR A 206 6.89 -8.22 24.66
CA THR A 206 5.88 -9.25 24.97
C THR A 206 6.21 -10.61 24.34
N HIS A 207 7.05 -10.64 23.30
CA HIS A 207 7.42 -11.85 22.56
C HIS A 207 8.90 -12.24 22.73
N SER A 208 9.64 -11.62 23.66
CA SER A 208 11.06 -11.92 23.93
C SER A 208 11.98 -11.85 22.71
N LYS A 209 11.70 -10.95 21.75
CA LYS A 209 12.51 -10.79 20.53
C LYS A 209 13.19 -9.41 20.47
N PRO A 210 14.46 -9.31 20.03
CA PRO A 210 15.21 -8.04 19.99
C PRO A 210 14.61 -7.07 18.94
N CYS A 211 14.25 -5.86 19.36
CA CYS A 211 13.61 -4.87 18.49
C CYS A 211 14.64 -4.19 17.56
N VAL A 212 14.37 -4.17 16.25
CA VAL A 212 15.26 -3.55 15.24
C VAL A 212 14.81 -2.15 14.81
N GLY A 213 13.70 -1.66 15.38
CA GLY A 213 13.17 -0.32 15.13
C GLY A 213 13.69 0.70 16.16
N ASN A 214 14.88 1.25 15.92
CA ASN A 214 15.42 2.36 16.71
C ASN A 214 14.58 3.62 16.46
N ASN A 215 13.67 3.94 17.39
CA ASN A 215 13.15 5.30 17.60
C ASN A 215 12.79 5.57 19.07
N LEU A 216 13.05 4.65 20.01
CA LEU A 216 12.78 4.88 21.43
C LEU A 216 13.84 5.78 22.08
N THR A 217 15.10 5.73 21.62
CA THR A 217 16.19 6.50 22.23
C THR A 217 16.31 7.93 21.70
N GLN A 218 16.01 8.20 20.42
CA GLN A 218 16.15 9.54 19.84
C GLN A 218 15.12 10.57 20.35
N LEU A 219 13.94 10.15 20.83
CA LEU A 219 12.94 11.07 21.38
C LEU A 219 13.15 11.41 22.86
N MET A 220 13.97 10.64 23.59
CA MET A 220 14.31 10.96 24.99
C MET A 220 15.47 11.95 25.12
N GLU A 221 16.33 12.07 24.11
CA GLU A 221 17.44 13.04 24.12
C GLU A 221 16.99 14.47 23.80
N TYR A 222 16.01 14.65 22.91
CA TYR A 222 15.43 15.98 22.63
C TYR A 222 14.71 16.59 23.86
N SER A 223 14.09 15.76 24.69
CA SER A 223 13.43 16.22 25.93
C SER A 223 14.41 16.57 27.04
N ARG A 224 15.66 16.09 27.00
CA ARG A 224 16.71 16.47 27.98
C ARG A 224 17.43 17.75 27.59
N HIS A 225 17.65 18.00 26.29
CA HIS A 225 18.26 19.25 25.84
C HIS A 225 17.33 20.47 25.91
N ALA A 226 16.02 20.29 25.78
CA ALA A 226 15.05 21.38 25.95
C ALA A 226 14.87 21.85 27.40
N LEU A 227 15.33 21.07 28.39
CA LEU A 227 15.27 21.40 29.83
C LEU A 227 16.59 21.94 30.39
N GLN A 228 17.63 22.10 29.57
CA GLN A 228 18.93 22.68 29.98
C GLN A 228 19.18 24.08 29.40
N LEU A 229 18.22 24.65 28.67
CA LEU A 229 18.29 26.00 28.10
C LEU A 229 17.05 26.86 28.44
N ALA A 230 16.36 26.54 29.55
CA ALA A 230 15.31 27.36 30.12
C ALA A 230 15.70 27.82 31.54
#